data_AF-A0A2D9B264-F1
#
_entry.id   AF-A0A2D9B264-F1
#
_cell.length_a   1.000
_cell.length_b   1.000
_cell.length_c   1.000
_cell.angle_alpha   90.00
_cell.angle_beta   90.00
_cell.angle_gamma   90.00
#
_symmetry.space_group_name_H-M   'P 1'
#
loop_
_entity.id
_entity.type
_entity.pdbx_description
1 polymer ?
#
loop_
_entity_poly.entity_id
_entity_poly.type
_entity_poly.pdbx_seq_one_letter_code
_entity_poly.pdbx_strand_id
1 'polypeptide(L)'
;MKIKFLAFLFTALFVTSCATPKAIDIVQIGDNEMSCNELKLAYESANYHEDFAHQNKGVTDENILSGLFFFPAYFVTYGTSIHAEYNASQRKDHLLRLYLKKECGKGRDAQYQAKISQKLKELEDLKRLYVKGRIDQEEYLLSRKQILIEFD
;
A
#
# COMPACT_ATOMS: atom_id res chain seq x y z
N MET A 1 -3.05 -45.26 18.65
CA MET A 1 -4.13 -44.27 18.44
C MET A 1 -3.73 -42.84 18.81
N LYS A 2 -2.91 -42.62 19.85
CA LYS A 2 -2.50 -41.28 20.33
C LYS A 2 -1.62 -40.47 19.34
N ILE A 3 -0.67 -41.13 18.65
CA ILE A 3 0.23 -40.46 17.67
C ILE A 3 -0.51 -39.93 16.44
N LYS A 4 -1.50 -40.67 15.92
CA LYS A 4 -2.30 -40.24 14.77
C LYS A 4 -3.19 -39.04 15.11
N PHE A 5 -3.70 -38.99 16.33
CA PHE A 5 -4.50 -37.87 16.84
C PHE A 5 -3.64 -36.63 17.10
N LEU A 6 -2.41 -36.82 17.61
CA LEU A 6 -1.46 -35.74 17.84
C LEU A 6 -0.95 -35.14 16.52
N ALA A 7 -0.69 -35.98 15.51
CA ALA A 7 -0.31 -35.53 14.17
C ALA A 7 -1.42 -34.72 13.49
N PHE A 8 -2.69 -35.15 13.64
CA PHE A 8 -3.86 -34.42 13.14
C PHE A 8 -4.05 -33.06 13.85
N LEU A 9 -3.82 -33.00 15.17
CA LEU A 9 -3.87 -31.74 15.92
C LEU A 9 -2.77 -30.77 15.48
N PHE A 10 -1.58 -31.30 15.16
CA PHE A 10 -0.45 -30.50 14.70
C PHE A 10 -0.67 -29.92 13.29
N THR A 11 -1.26 -30.67 12.36
CA THR A 11 -1.63 -30.13 11.03
C THR A 11 -2.81 -29.17 11.09
N ALA A 12 -3.77 -29.36 12.00
CA ALA A 12 -4.90 -28.46 12.18
C ALA A 12 -4.49 -27.05 12.68
N LEU A 13 -3.35 -26.93 13.38
CA LEU A 13 -2.79 -25.65 13.83
C LEU A 13 -2.21 -24.79 12.69
N PHE A 14 -1.85 -25.38 11.55
CA PHE A 14 -1.30 -24.63 10.40
C PHE A 14 -2.35 -24.03 9.46
N VAL A 15 -3.64 -24.34 9.65
CA VAL A 15 -4.72 -23.90 8.73
C VAL A 15 -5.38 -22.59 9.16
N THR A 16 -4.96 -22.00 10.29
CA THR A 16 -5.59 -20.78 10.82
C THR A 16 -4.80 -19.53 10.45
N SER A 17 -5.44 -18.68 9.64
CA SER A 17 -5.09 -17.28 9.28
C SER A 17 -4.19 -17.07 8.06
N CYS A 18 -4.73 -17.32 6.87
CA CYS A 18 -4.33 -16.52 5.71
C CYS A 18 -5.26 -15.28 5.67
N ALA A 19 -4.83 -14.18 6.28
CA ALA A 19 -5.57 -12.92 6.27
C ALA A 19 -5.34 -12.24 4.91
N THR A 20 -6.21 -12.52 3.93
CA THR A 20 -6.10 -11.92 2.60
C THR A 20 -6.33 -10.40 2.69
N PRO A 21 -5.39 -9.56 2.20
CA PRO A 21 -5.59 -8.12 2.16
C PRO A 21 -6.79 -7.78 1.29
N LYS A 22 -7.69 -6.94 1.83
CA LYS A 22 -8.83 -6.41 1.08
C LYS A 22 -8.49 -5.05 0.51
N ALA A 23 -8.90 -4.81 -0.72
CA ALA A 23 -8.78 -3.49 -1.32
C ALA A 23 -9.70 -2.49 -0.58
N ILE A 24 -9.12 -1.37 -0.16
CA ILE A 24 -9.85 -0.22 0.39
C ILE A 24 -10.20 0.73 -0.75
N ASP A 25 -11.26 1.52 -0.60
CA ASP A 25 -11.61 2.51 -1.61
C ASP A 25 -10.63 3.69 -1.62
N ILE A 26 -10.25 4.14 -2.82
CA ILE A 26 -9.34 5.29 -3.00
C ILE A 26 -9.96 6.57 -2.43
N VAL A 27 -11.26 6.76 -2.64
CA VAL A 27 -12.06 7.89 -2.15
C VAL A 27 -13.20 7.34 -1.32
N GLN A 28 -13.38 7.86 -0.11
CA GLN A 28 -14.45 7.50 0.79
C GLN A 28 -15.42 8.67 1.00
N ILE A 29 -16.67 8.31 1.28
CA ILE A 29 -17.69 9.27 1.72
C ILE A 29 -17.19 9.89 3.04
N GLY A 30 -17.19 11.21 3.14
CA GLY A 30 -16.69 11.91 4.34
C GLY A 30 -15.26 12.45 4.22
N ASP A 31 -14.47 12.05 3.20
CA ASP A 31 -13.07 12.48 3.07
C ASP A 31 -12.96 14.02 2.96
N ASN A 32 -13.94 14.69 2.34
CA ASN A 32 -13.96 16.14 2.21
C ASN A 32 -14.31 16.87 3.52
N GLU A 33 -14.96 16.19 4.46
CA GLU A 33 -15.42 16.71 5.74
C GLU A 33 -14.37 16.53 6.85
N MET A 34 -13.44 15.57 6.69
CA MET A 34 -12.40 15.25 7.67
C MET A 34 -11.52 16.46 8.08
N SER A 35 -11.30 16.63 9.38
CA SER A 35 -10.31 17.55 9.93
C SER A 35 -8.87 17.15 9.55
N CYS A 36 -7.91 18.05 9.74
CA CYS A 36 -6.50 17.77 9.46
C CYS A 36 -5.94 16.58 10.24
N ASN A 37 -6.40 16.36 11.48
CA ASN A 37 -5.99 15.22 12.29
C ASN A 37 -6.62 13.92 11.78
N GLU A 38 -7.89 13.95 11.38
CA GLU A 38 -8.58 12.80 10.77
C GLU A 38 -7.95 12.42 9.43
N LEU A 39 -7.57 13.40 8.60
CA LEU A 39 -6.82 13.15 7.37
C LEU A 39 -5.47 12.48 7.62
N LYS A 40 -4.75 12.89 8.68
CA LYS A 40 -3.50 12.25 9.08
C LYS A 40 -3.74 10.80 9.52
N LEU A 41 -4.75 10.56 10.36
CA LEU A 41 -5.09 9.21 10.81
C LEU A 41 -5.53 8.30 9.66
N ALA A 42 -6.34 8.82 8.73
CA ALA A 42 -6.75 8.09 7.54
C ALA A 42 -5.56 7.79 6.63
N TYR A 43 -4.58 8.69 6.54
CA TYR A 43 -3.34 8.48 5.80
C TYR A 43 -2.50 7.37 6.43
N GLU A 44 -2.32 7.38 7.76
CA GLU A 44 -1.61 6.30 8.48
C GLU A 44 -2.32 4.95 8.32
N SER A 45 -3.65 4.93 8.40
CA SER A 45 -4.42 3.71 8.14
C SER A 45 -4.21 3.19 6.72
N ALA A 46 -4.23 4.07 5.72
CA ALA A 46 -3.94 3.70 4.33
C ALA A 46 -2.50 3.21 4.15
N ASN A 47 -1.53 3.81 4.85
CA ASN A 47 -0.13 3.37 4.87
C ASN A 47 0.02 1.95 5.43
N TYR A 48 -0.64 1.67 6.56
CA TYR A 48 -0.68 0.33 7.13
C TYR A 48 -1.30 -0.69 6.16
N HIS A 49 -2.38 -0.35 5.46
CA HIS A 49 -3.00 -1.24 4.47
C HIS A 49 -2.11 -1.50 3.25
N GLU A 50 -1.36 -0.49 2.79
CA GLU A 50 -0.36 -0.65 1.73
C GLU A 50 0.75 -1.61 2.17
N ASP A 51 1.32 -1.40 3.36
CA ASP A 51 2.37 -2.28 3.91
C ASP A 51 1.87 -3.71 4.14
N PHE A 52 0.66 -3.86 4.68
CA PHE A 52 0.03 -5.15 4.90
C PHE A 52 -0.21 -5.88 3.56
N ALA A 53 -0.71 -5.18 2.54
CA ALA A 53 -0.91 -5.76 1.22
C ALA A 53 0.41 -6.13 0.55
N HIS A 54 1.45 -5.29 0.68
CA HIS A 54 2.78 -5.54 0.16
C HIS A 54 3.40 -6.80 0.79
N GLN A 55 3.35 -6.94 2.11
CA GLN A 55 3.86 -8.13 2.82
C GLN A 55 3.11 -9.41 2.42
N ASN A 56 1.79 -9.31 2.20
CA ASN A 56 0.94 -10.43 1.78
C ASN A 56 0.91 -10.62 0.24
N LYS A 57 1.63 -9.79 -0.53
CA LYS A 57 1.79 -9.96 -1.97
C LYS A 57 2.63 -11.21 -2.26
N GLY A 58 3.50 -11.67 -1.36
CA GLY A 58 4.17 -12.98 -1.43
C GLY A 58 4.94 -13.29 -2.72
N VAL A 59 5.23 -12.27 -3.54
CA VAL A 59 6.06 -12.38 -4.74
C VAL A 59 7.51 -12.16 -4.32
N THR A 60 8.27 -13.23 -4.28
CA THR A 60 9.73 -13.23 -4.14
C THR A 60 10.33 -13.75 -5.44
N ASP A 61 11.61 -13.46 -5.70
CA ASP A 61 12.30 -13.93 -6.92
C ASP A 61 12.19 -15.46 -7.11
N GLU A 62 12.11 -16.23 -6.02
CA GLU A 62 11.89 -17.68 -6.05
C GLU A 62 10.45 -18.09 -6.45
N ASN A 63 9.45 -17.25 -6.18
CA ASN A 63 8.04 -17.53 -6.50
C ASN A 63 7.64 -17.13 -7.93
N ILE A 64 8.46 -16.36 -8.65
CA ILE A 64 8.20 -15.95 -10.03
C ILE A 64 8.14 -17.16 -10.97
N LEU A 65 9.02 -18.15 -10.78
CA LEU A 65 9.05 -19.37 -11.59
C LEU A 65 7.78 -20.22 -11.37
N SER A 66 7.31 -20.29 -10.13
CA SER A 66 6.05 -20.94 -9.74
C SER A 66 4.84 -20.22 -10.36
N GLY A 67 4.88 -18.88 -10.42
CA GLY A 67 3.87 -18.06 -11.07
C GLY A 67 3.77 -18.29 -12.57
N LEU A 68 4.89 -18.56 -13.26
CA LEU A 68 4.89 -18.89 -14.68
C LEU A 68 4.24 -20.26 -14.96
N PHE A 69 4.47 -21.24 -14.10
CA PHE A 69 3.94 -22.60 -14.26
C PHE A 69 2.46 -22.72 -13.83
N PHE A 70 2.02 -21.91 -12.85
CA PHE A 70 0.66 -21.91 -12.30
C PHE A 70 -0.04 -20.55 -12.44
N PHE A 71 0.12 -19.90 -13.61
CA PHE A 71 -0.33 -18.51 -13.81
C PHE A 71 -1.78 -18.21 -13.41
N PRO A 72 -2.80 -19.08 -13.63
CA PRO A 72 -4.17 -18.74 -13.24
C PRO A 72 -4.34 -18.68 -11.71
N ALA A 73 -3.69 -19.61 -10.99
CA ALA A 73 -3.71 -19.62 -9.52
C ALA A 73 -2.93 -18.43 -8.96
N TYR A 74 -1.81 -18.07 -9.59
CA TYR A 74 -1.00 -16.90 -9.23
C TYR A 74 -1.81 -15.61 -9.30
N PHE A 75 -2.58 -15.39 -10.37
CA PHE A 75 -3.44 -14.20 -10.50
C PHE A 75 -4.53 -14.12 -9.42
N VAL A 76 -5.11 -15.25 -9.03
CA VAL A 76 -6.15 -15.28 -7.98
C VAL A 76 -5.55 -15.00 -6.60
N THR A 77 -4.40 -15.61 -6.29
CA THR A 77 -3.76 -15.48 -4.98
C THR A 77 -3.12 -14.12 -4.78
N TYR A 78 -2.44 -13.58 -5.80
CA TYR A 78 -1.63 -12.37 -5.66
C TYR A 78 -2.27 -11.12 -6.26
N GLY A 79 -3.18 -11.27 -7.23
CA GLY A 79 -3.87 -10.14 -7.84
C GLY A 79 -4.70 -9.33 -6.84
N THR A 80 -5.23 -9.97 -5.79
CA THR A 80 -5.96 -9.29 -4.71
C THR A 80 -5.04 -8.43 -3.85
N SER A 81 -3.86 -8.92 -3.49
CA SER A 81 -2.84 -8.17 -2.76
C SER A 81 -2.28 -7.01 -3.57
N ILE A 82 -1.96 -7.22 -4.86
CA ILE A 82 -1.49 -6.17 -5.77
C ILE A 82 -2.55 -5.07 -5.92
N HIS A 83 -3.83 -5.45 -6.08
CA HIS A 83 -4.92 -4.49 -6.19
C HIS A 83 -5.15 -3.73 -4.88
N ALA A 84 -5.06 -4.41 -3.73
CA ALA A 84 -5.19 -3.79 -2.42
C ALA A 84 -4.06 -2.80 -2.13
N GLU A 85 -2.81 -3.18 -2.45
CA GLU A 85 -1.63 -2.34 -2.33
C GLU A 85 -1.78 -1.08 -3.19
N TYR A 86 -2.13 -1.25 -4.47
CA TYR A 86 -2.35 -0.12 -5.38
C TYR A 86 -3.45 0.83 -4.87
N ASN A 87 -4.60 0.31 -4.43
CA ASN A 87 -5.70 1.14 -3.96
C ASN A 87 -5.34 1.89 -2.67
N ALA A 88 -4.68 1.23 -1.71
CA ALA A 88 -4.20 1.87 -0.49
C ALA A 88 -3.19 2.97 -0.80
N SER A 89 -2.28 2.69 -1.74
CA SER A 89 -1.34 3.67 -2.28
C SER A 89 -2.07 4.86 -2.90
N GLN A 90 -3.07 4.66 -3.76
CA GLN A 90 -3.82 5.77 -4.36
C GLN A 90 -4.66 6.55 -3.33
N ARG A 91 -5.17 5.90 -2.29
CA ARG A 91 -5.87 6.57 -1.18
C ARG A 91 -4.96 7.57 -0.47
N LYS A 92 -3.69 7.20 -0.21
CA LYS A 92 -2.70 8.11 0.38
C LYS A 92 -2.52 9.39 -0.45
N ASP A 93 -2.48 9.28 -1.78
CA ASP A 93 -2.40 10.45 -2.68
C ASP A 93 -3.65 11.34 -2.55
N HIS A 94 -4.84 10.72 -2.52
CA HIS A 94 -6.10 11.44 -2.37
C HIS A 94 -6.15 12.23 -1.07
N LEU A 95 -5.83 11.57 0.06
CA LEU A 95 -5.82 12.19 1.39
C LEU A 95 -4.75 13.28 1.50
N LEU A 96 -3.56 13.08 0.93
CA LEU A 96 -2.51 14.10 0.92
C LEU A 96 -2.93 15.35 0.13
N ARG A 97 -3.60 15.18 -1.02
CA ARG A 97 -4.14 16.32 -1.77
C ARG A 97 -5.20 17.08 -0.99
N LEU A 98 -6.07 16.38 -0.26
CA LEU A 98 -7.06 17.03 0.62
C LEU A 98 -6.39 17.77 1.77
N TYR A 99 -5.38 17.18 2.40
CA TYR A 99 -4.59 17.79 3.47
C TYR A 99 -3.94 19.11 3.02
N LEU A 100 -3.36 19.12 1.82
CA LEU A 100 -2.77 20.31 1.21
C LEU A 100 -3.82 21.35 0.83
N LYS A 101 -4.93 20.92 0.22
CA LYS A 101 -6.05 21.80 -0.17
C LYS A 101 -6.69 22.50 1.03
N LYS A 102 -6.77 21.81 2.16
CA LYS A 102 -7.23 22.38 3.44
C LYS A 102 -6.16 23.17 4.19
N GLU A 103 -4.96 23.26 3.61
CA GLU A 103 -3.85 24.03 4.13
C GLU A 103 -3.46 23.59 5.56
N CYS A 104 -3.60 22.30 5.85
CA CYS A 104 -3.37 21.73 7.18
C CYS A 104 -1.93 21.89 7.71
N GLY A 105 -0.99 22.27 6.84
CA GLY A 105 0.38 22.61 7.19
C GLY A 105 0.64 24.11 7.41
N LYS A 106 -0.35 25.01 7.24
CA LYS A 106 -0.15 26.45 7.43
C LYS A 106 0.31 26.75 8.86
N GLY A 107 1.40 27.52 8.98
CA GLY A 107 2.06 27.83 10.25
C GLY A 107 3.31 27.00 10.55
N ARG A 108 3.66 26.01 9.72
CA ARG A 108 4.98 25.37 9.74
C ARG A 108 6.00 26.22 8.98
N ASP A 109 7.27 26.14 9.42
CA ASP A 109 8.40 26.88 8.89
C ASP A 109 8.47 26.88 7.34
N ALA A 110 8.89 28.00 6.75
CA ALA A 110 8.95 28.19 5.29
C ALA A 110 9.84 27.14 4.61
N GLN A 111 10.88 26.68 5.31
CA GLN A 111 11.77 25.62 4.84
C GLN A 111 11.06 24.26 4.74
N TYR A 112 10.15 23.95 5.68
CA TYR A 112 9.33 22.74 5.65
C TYR A 112 8.37 22.74 4.47
N GLN A 113 7.73 23.88 4.18
CA GLN A 113 6.83 24.01 3.03
C GLN A 113 7.56 23.82 1.70
N ALA A 114 8.77 24.36 1.58
CA ALA A 114 9.62 24.16 0.39
C ALA A 114 9.95 22.67 0.19
N LYS A 115 10.37 21.97 1.26
CA LYS A 115 10.66 20.52 1.23
C LYS A 115 9.43 19.72 0.79
N ILE A 116 8.27 19.98 1.38
CA ILE A 116 7.01 19.30 1.03
C ILE A 116 6.67 19.52 -0.46
N SER A 117 6.74 20.76 -0.96
CA SER A 117 6.41 21.06 -2.36
C SER A 117 7.36 20.37 -3.35
N GLN A 118 8.65 20.30 -3.03
CA GLN A 118 9.63 19.57 -3.83
C GLN A 118 9.32 18.06 -3.85
N LYS A 119 9.09 17.45 -2.68
CA LYS A 119 8.80 16.02 -2.60
C LYS A 119 7.49 15.63 -3.27
N LEU A 120 6.48 16.50 -3.24
CA LEU A 120 5.24 16.31 -4.01
C LEU A 120 5.51 16.28 -5.51
N LYS A 121 6.41 17.14 -6.00
CA LYS A 121 6.81 17.14 -7.40
C LYS A 121 7.55 15.85 -7.77
N GLU A 122 8.45 15.37 -6.91
CA GLU A 122 9.12 14.07 -7.09
C GLU A 122 8.10 12.92 -7.20
N LEU A 123 7.08 12.90 -6.34
CA LEU A 123 5.98 11.92 -6.42
C LEU A 123 5.17 12.03 -7.72
N GLU A 124 4.92 13.25 -8.20
CA GLU A 124 4.20 13.47 -9.47
C GLU A 124 5.01 13.00 -10.68
N ASP A 125 6.31 13.30 -10.70
CA ASP A 125 7.21 12.86 -11.76
C ASP A 125 7.35 11.33 -11.76
N LEU A 126 7.49 10.71 -10.58
CA LEU A 126 7.48 9.26 -10.42
C LEU A 126 6.20 8.63 -10.97
N LYS A 127 5.04 9.22 -10.66
CA LYS A 127 3.74 8.77 -11.21
C LYS A 127 3.68 8.92 -12.73
N ARG A 128 4.25 9.98 -13.30
CA ARG A 128 4.33 10.15 -14.76
C ARG A 128 5.17 9.06 -15.41
N LEU A 129 6.27 8.64 -14.79
CA LEU A 129 7.09 7.53 -15.30
C LEU A 129 6.30 6.22 -15.35
N TYR A 130 5.57 5.91 -14.27
CA TYR A 130 4.71 4.74 -14.20
C TYR A 130 3.60 4.76 -15.25
N VAL A 131 2.85 5.87 -15.35
CA VAL A 131 1.76 6.01 -16.33
C VAL A 131 2.26 5.94 -17.78
N LYS A 132 3.49 6.39 -18.04
CA LYS A 132 4.14 6.26 -19.37
C LYS A 132 4.70 4.86 -19.64
N GLY A 133 4.58 3.91 -18.70
CA GLY A 133 5.14 2.57 -18.80
C GLY A 133 6.67 2.55 -18.82
N ARG A 134 7.32 3.57 -18.22
CA ARG A 134 8.80 3.65 -18.12
C ARG A 134 9.34 2.82 -16.96
N ILE A 135 8.53 2.63 -15.93
CA ILE A 135 8.79 1.82 -14.75
C ILE A 135 7.58 0.92 -14.52
N ASP A 136 7.78 -0.23 -13.91
CA ASP A 136 6.68 -1.12 -13.55
C ASP A 136 5.98 -0.68 -12.24
N GLN A 137 4.90 -1.38 -11.90
CA GLN A 137 4.10 -1.07 -10.70
C GLN A 137 4.90 -1.25 -9.41
N GLU A 138 5.81 -2.22 -9.36
CA GLU A 138 6.57 -2.54 -8.17
C GLU A 138 7.66 -1.50 -7.92
N GLU A 139 8.42 -1.14 -8.97
CA GLU A 139 9.39 -0.05 -8.95
C GLU A 139 8.72 1.28 -8.55
N TYR A 140 7.52 1.55 -9.07
CA TYR A 140 6.72 2.71 -8.67
C TYR A 140 6.38 2.71 -7.17
N LEU A 141 5.87 1.59 -6.65
CA LEU A 141 5.44 1.47 -5.25
C LEU A 141 6.64 1.56 -4.29
N LEU A 142 7.75 0.90 -4.60
CA LEU A 142 8.98 0.95 -3.80
C LEU A 142 9.60 2.36 -3.77
N SER A 143 9.77 2.98 -4.95
CA SER A 143 10.33 4.33 -5.04
C SER A 143 9.45 5.35 -4.31
N ARG A 144 8.13 5.19 -4.42
CA ARG A 144 7.18 6.04 -3.73
C ARG A 144 7.26 5.87 -2.22
N LYS A 145 7.33 4.63 -1.73
CA LYS A 145 7.50 4.34 -0.30
C LYS A 145 8.76 5.01 0.25
N GLN A 146 9.88 4.92 -0.48
CA GLN A 146 11.14 5.59 -0.12
C GLN A 146 10.94 7.10 0.05
N ILE A 147 10.30 7.75 -0.94
CA ILE A 147 10.04 9.19 -0.90
C ILE A 147 9.15 9.55 0.30
N LEU A 148 8.14 8.74 0.59
CA LEU A 148 7.19 8.98 1.68
C LEU A 148 7.82 8.80 3.07
N ILE A 149 8.77 7.89 3.25
CA ILE A 149 9.53 7.74 4.51
C ILE A 149 10.32 9.02 4.83
N GLU A 150 10.75 9.78 3.82
CA GLU A 150 11.50 11.04 4.03
C GLU A 150 10.62 12.23 4.47
N PHE A 151 9.30 12.05 4.53
CA PHE A 151 8.35 13.06 5.04
C PHE A 151 8.14 13.00 6.56
N ASP A 152 8.35 11.83 7.17
CA ASP A 152 8.31 11.63 8.63
C ASP A 152 9.55 12.21 9.31
#